data_AF-A0A3M1E3H5-F1
#
_entry.id   AF-A0A3M1E3H5-F1
#
_cell.length_a   1.000
_cell.length_b   1.000
_cell.length_c   1.000
_cell.angle_alpha   90.00
_cell.angle_beta   90.00
_cell.angle_gamma   90.00
#
_symmetry.space_group_name_H-M   'P 1'
#
loop_
_entity.id
_entity.type
_entity.pdbx_description
1 polymer ?
#
loop_
_entity_poly.entity_id
_entity_poly.type
_entity_poly.pdbx_seq_one_letter_code
_entity_poly.pdbx_strand_id
1 'polypeptide(L)'
;MVEDERLAEIERLRNRLAELEAEVDRIGRRKERAWPPRTYYTTYHVLAGMVLGLIGAASSLLFNVVGALMFGKHPLELIRVYLTFPLGERALSLENSFTLAAGCCLYLGTGMIGGIPFHLILSRYFSRSSFGVRFLVASVLAIGVWLINFYGVLYWLQPALIGGRWIVERIPVLVAVLTHLVFGWTLLLVDQWGRYIPPAEYAEEGGR
;
A
#
# COMPACT_ATOMS: atom_id res chain seq x y z
N MET A 1 -65.26 -9.65 8.99
CA MET A 1 -64.64 -8.37 8.53
C MET A 1 -63.23 -8.20 9.04
N VAL A 2 -62.96 -7.97 10.34
CA VAL A 2 -61.58 -7.74 10.84
C VAL A 2 -60.70 -8.98 10.73
N GLU A 3 -61.28 -10.18 10.86
CA GLU A 3 -60.56 -11.45 10.73
C GLU A 3 -60.20 -11.75 9.27
N ASP A 4 -61.13 -11.53 8.34
CA ASP A 4 -60.90 -11.70 6.90
C ASP A 4 -59.81 -10.76 6.37
N GLU A 5 -59.77 -9.51 6.85
CA GLU A 5 -58.74 -8.53 6.51
C GLU A 5 -57.35 -8.95 7.01
N ARG A 6 -57.27 -9.54 8.22
CA ARG A 6 -56.01 -10.06 8.76
C ARG A 6 -55.53 -11.30 8.01
N LEU A 7 -56.44 -12.18 7.58
CA LEU A 7 -56.10 -13.36 6.78
C LEU A 7 -55.57 -12.96 5.39
N ALA A 8 -56.22 -11.99 4.74
CA ALA A 8 -55.76 -11.45 3.47
C ALA A 8 -54.38 -10.77 3.59
N GLU A 9 -54.14 -10.05 4.69
CA GLU A 9 -52.84 -9.43 4.96
C GLU A 9 -51.74 -10.48 5.21
N ILE A 10 -52.04 -11.56 5.93
CA ILE A 10 -51.10 -12.68 6.14
C ILE A 10 -50.74 -13.32 4.79
N GLU A 11 -51.71 -13.54 3.91
CA GLU A 11 -51.47 -14.10 2.59
C GLU A 11 -50.62 -13.17 1.71
N ARG A 12 -50.90 -11.87 1.74
CA ARG A 12 -50.09 -10.85 1.07
C ARG A 12 -48.64 -10.87 1.57
N LEU A 13 -48.44 -10.93 2.88
CA LEU A 13 -47.11 -10.96 3.48
C LEU A 13 -46.35 -12.25 3.15
N ARG A 14 -47.02 -13.40 3.12
CA ARG A 14 -46.42 -14.68 2.70
C ARG A 14 -45.97 -14.65 1.24
N ASN A 15 -46.81 -14.11 0.35
CA ASN A 15 -46.46 -13.95 -1.06
C ASN A 15 -45.26 -13.01 -1.24
N ARG A 16 -45.22 -11.90 -0.48
CA ARG A 16 -44.08 -10.98 -0.51
C ARG A 16 -42.80 -11.59 0.05
N LEU A 17 -42.90 -12.43 1.09
CA LEU A 17 -41.75 -13.14 1.64
C LEU A 17 -41.17 -14.12 0.60
N ALA A 18 -42.01 -14.93 -0.04
CA ALA A 18 -41.58 -15.87 -1.08
C ALA A 18 -40.92 -15.17 -2.27
N GLU A 19 -41.43 -13.99 -2.68
CA GLU A 19 -40.84 -13.18 -3.73
C GLU A 19 -39.44 -12.67 -3.34
N LEU A 20 -39.29 -12.17 -2.11
CA LEU A 20 -38.01 -11.67 -1.59
C LEU A 20 -36.99 -12.79 -1.42
N GLU A 21 -37.40 -13.98 -0.94
CA GLU A 21 -36.53 -15.15 -0.86
C GLU A 21 -36.01 -15.57 -2.24
N ALA A 22 -36.90 -15.62 -3.25
CA ALA A 22 -36.50 -15.92 -4.62
C ALA A 22 -35.57 -14.85 -5.24
N GLU A 23 -35.73 -13.58 -4.85
CA GLU A 23 -34.82 -12.51 -5.25
C GLU A 23 -33.45 -12.66 -4.58
N VAL A 24 -33.41 -12.89 -3.27
CA VAL A 24 -32.17 -13.11 -2.50
C VAL A 24 -31.41 -14.32 -3.05
N ASP A 25 -32.08 -15.43 -3.35
CA ASP A 25 -31.47 -16.62 -3.94
C ASP A 25 -30.91 -16.37 -5.34
N ARG A 26 -31.57 -15.53 -6.15
CA ARG A 26 -31.05 -15.14 -7.47
C ARG A 26 -29.82 -14.25 -7.34
N ILE A 27 -29.84 -13.30 -6.40
CA ILE A 27 -28.70 -12.42 -6.11
C ILE A 27 -27.53 -13.24 -5.54
N GLY A 28 -27.81 -14.17 -4.62
CA GLY A 28 -26.84 -15.08 -4.01
C GLY A 28 -26.12 -15.92 -5.05
N ARG A 29 -26.87 -16.64 -5.89
CA ARG A 29 -26.29 -17.45 -6.98
C ARG A 29 -25.50 -16.63 -8.01
N ARG A 30 -25.90 -15.39 -8.29
CA ARG A 30 -25.13 -14.49 -9.17
C ARG A 30 -23.84 -14.01 -8.52
N LYS A 31 -23.85 -13.73 -7.21
CA LYS A 31 -22.67 -13.34 -6.43
C LYS A 31 -21.68 -14.49 -6.26
N GLU A 32 -22.16 -15.70 -6.00
CA GLU A 32 -21.33 -16.92 -5.90
C GLU A 32 -20.59 -17.22 -7.20
N ARG A 33 -21.22 -17.01 -8.37
CA ARG A 33 -20.53 -17.17 -9.66
C ARG A 33 -19.50 -16.08 -9.97
N ALA A 34 -19.55 -14.95 -9.27
CA ALA A 34 -18.70 -13.79 -9.54
C ALA A 34 -17.49 -13.69 -8.59
N TRP A 35 -17.51 -14.41 -7.46
CA TRP A 35 -16.45 -14.41 -6.47
C TRP A 35 -15.96 -15.85 -6.19
N PRO A 36 -14.65 -16.12 -6.24
CA PRO A 36 -13.59 -15.15 -6.47
C PRO A 36 -13.44 -14.71 -7.93
N PRO A 37 -12.87 -13.52 -8.19
CA PRO A 37 -12.55 -13.07 -9.53
C PRO A 37 -11.61 -14.06 -10.22
N ARG A 38 -12.02 -14.51 -11.42
CA ARG A 38 -11.27 -15.46 -12.25
C ARG A 38 -10.04 -14.84 -12.94
N THR A 39 -9.93 -13.51 -12.90
CA THR A 39 -8.86 -12.74 -13.54
C THR A 39 -8.12 -11.87 -12.52
N TYR A 40 -7.20 -11.03 -12.98
CA TYR A 40 -6.38 -10.18 -12.13
C TYR A 40 -7.21 -9.35 -11.13
N TYR A 41 -7.04 -9.62 -9.84
CA TYR A 41 -7.84 -8.99 -8.79
C TYR A 41 -7.16 -7.75 -8.22
N THR A 42 -7.40 -6.60 -8.86
CA THR A 42 -6.71 -5.34 -8.52
C THR A 42 -6.82 -4.97 -7.04
N THR A 43 -8.00 -5.10 -6.41
CA THR A 43 -8.17 -4.74 -5.00
C THR A 43 -7.28 -5.57 -4.08
N TYR A 44 -7.15 -6.88 -4.35
CA TYR A 44 -6.23 -7.74 -3.62
C TYR A 44 -4.79 -7.28 -3.81
N HIS A 45 -4.37 -7.00 -5.05
CA HIS A 45 -3.00 -6.55 -5.31
C HIS A 45 -2.71 -5.16 -4.73
N VAL A 46 -3.69 -4.26 -4.66
CA VAL A 46 -3.53 -2.99 -3.95
C VAL A 46 -3.27 -3.23 -2.47
N LEU A 47 -4.09 -4.07 -1.82
CA LEU A 47 -3.92 -4.39 -0.40
C LEU A 47 -2.61 -5.13 -0.14
N ALA A 48 -2.27 -6.11 -0.96
CA ALA A 48 -0.99 -6.81 -0.91
C ALA A 48 0.17 -5.82 -1.07
N GLY A 49 0.10 -4.92 -2.05
CA GLY A 49 1.08 -3.86 -2.25
C GLY A 49 1.25 -2.95 -1.03
N MET A 50 0.16 -2.61 -0.33
CA MET A 50 0.22 -1.86 0.93
C MET A 50 0.95 -2.64 2.03
N VAL A 51 0.59 -3.91 2.24
CA VAL A 51 1.22 -4.76 3.26
C VAL A 51 2.70 -5.00 2.97
N LEU A 52 3.05 -5.29 1.72
CA LEU A 52 4.46 -5.43 1.31
C LEU A 52 5.20 -4.09 1.41
N GLY A 53 4.54 -2.98 1.09
CA GLY A 53 5.07 -1.62 1.27
C GLY A 53 5.43 -1.30 2.71
N LEU A 54 4.63 -1.78 3.69
CA LEU A 54 4.95 -1.66 5.10
C LEU A 54 6.29 -2.35 5.43
N ILE A 55 6.52 -3.55 4.90
CA ILE A 55 7.77 -4.30 5.10
C ILE A 55 8.93 -3.59 4.42
N GLY A 56 8.75 -3.11 3.19
CA GLY A 56 9.73 -2.32 2.46
C GLY A 56 10.16 -1.07 3.23
N ALA A 57 9.21 -0.33 3.79
CA ALA A 57 9.50 0.85 4.59
C ALA A 57 10.16 0.49 5.92
N ALA A 58 9.74 -0.57 6.61
CA ALA A 58 10.42 -1.02 7.82
C ALA A 58 11.90 -1.37 7.56
N SER A 59 12.20 -2.08 6.46
CA SER A 59 13.58 -2.37 6.05
C SER A 59 14.38 -1.11 5.72
N SER A 60 13.76 -0.16 5.03
CA SER A 60 14.40 1.11 4.64
C SER A 60 14.67 2.01 5.85
N LEU A 61 13.75 2.01 6.81
CA LEU A 61 13.90 2.69 8.08
C LEU A 61 15.03 2.07 8.90
N LEU A 62 15.08 0.74 8.98
CA LEU A 62 16.16 0.03 9.65
C LEU A 62 17.52 0.32 9.01
N PHE A 63 17.60 0.30 7.68
CA PHE A 63 18.81 0.68 6.94
C PHE A 63 19.30 2.08 7.33
N ASN A 64 18.38 3.04 7.42
CA ASN A 64 18.69 4.39 7.86
C ASN A 64 19.13 4.48 9.32
N VAL A 65 18.47 3.75 10.23
CA VAL A 65 18.85 3.70 11.65
C VAL A 65 20.25 3.13 11.81
N VAL A 66 20.54 1.99 11.18
CA VAL A 66 21.87 1.36 11.21
C VAL A 66 22.92 2.29 10.58
N GLY A 67 22.61 2.88 9.43
CA GLY A 67 23.49 3.86 8.77
C GLY A 67 23.82 5.04 9.69
N ALA A 68 22.81 5.65 10.32
CA ALA A 68 23.03 6.75 11.26
C ALA A 68 23.98 6.36 12.40
N LEU A 69 23.77 5.19 13.01
CA LEU A 69 24.62 4.68 14.08
C LEU A 69 26.08 4.43 13.62
N MET A 70 26.28 3.92 12.40
CA MET A 70 27.62 3.71 11.84
C MET A 70 28.41 5.01 11.64
N PHE A 71 27.72 6.14 11.40
CA PHE A 71 28.32 7.46 11.26
C PHE A 71 28.25 8.31 12.55
N GLY A 72 27.91 7.69 13.69
CA GLY A 72 27.84 8.38 14.99
C GLY A 72 26.70 9.39 15.13
N LYS A 73 25.68 9.31 14.27
CA LYS A 73 24.49 10.16 14.32
C LYS A 73 23.36 9.52 15.10
N HIS A 74 22.54 10.35 15.74
CA HIS A 74 21.38 9.88 16.49
C HIS A 74 20.20 9.59 15.55
N PRO A 75 19.59 8.39 15.54
CA PRO A 75 18.49 8.05 14.62
C PRO A 75 17.26 8.99 14.69
N LEU A 76 16.97 9.55 15.88
CA LEU A 76 15.92 10.56 16.04
C LEU A 76 16.11 11.78 15.15
N GLU A 77 17.35 12.17 14.82
CA GLU A 77 17.61 13.33 13.96
C GLU A 77 16.96 13.13 12.58
N LEU A 78 17.11 11.93 12.01
CA LEU A 78 16.51 11.61 10.72
C LEU A 78 14.97 11.63 10.78
N ILE A 79 14.39 11.10 11.85
CA ILE A 79 12.94 11.09 12.05
C ILE A 79 12.38 12.51 12.20
N ARG A 80 13.07 13.37 12.96
CA ARG A 80 12.72 14.80 13.07
C ARG A 80 12.78 15.49 11.72
N VAL A 81 13.82 15.20 10.92
CA VAL A 81 13.94 15.74 9.56
C VAL A 81 12.76 15.30 8.69
N TYR A 82 12.34 14.03 8.72
CA TYR A 82 11.15 13.59 7.97
C TYR A 82 9.85 14.25 8.47
N LEU A 83 9.72 14.48 9.78
CA LEU A 83 8.56 15.17 10.35
C LEU A 83 8.47 16.65 10.00
N THR A 84 9.51 17.25 9.41
CA THR A 84 9.39 18.60 8.86
C THR A 84 8.39 18.68 7.71
N PHE A 85 8.05 17.54 7.07
CA PHE A 85 7.04 17.53 6.02
C PHE A 85 5.64 17.88 6.54
N PRO A 86 5.08 17.26 7.60
CA PRO A 86 3.78 17.69 8.14
C PRO A 86 3.86 18.87 9.14
N LEU A 87 4.97 19.06 9.85
CA LEU A 87 5.05 19.99 11.00
C LEU A 87 5.98 21.19 10.77
N GLY A 88 6.66 21.27 9.63
CA GLY A 88 7.64 22.32 9.33
C GLY A 88 8.84 22.32 10.28
N GLU A 89 9.43 23.49 10.49
CA GLU A 89 10.64 23.65 11.33
C GLU A 89 10.45 23.19 12.78
N ARG A 90 9.22 23.28 13.31
CA ARG A 90 8.90 22.89 14.70
C ARG A 90 9.22 21.42 14.99
N ALA A 91 9.26 20.56 13.96
CA ALA A 91 9.66 19.17 14.10
C ALA A 91 11.09 19.00 14.66
N LEU A 92 11.99 19.95 14.40
CA LEU A 92 13.40 19.86 14.76
C LEU A 92 13.64 20.03 16.26
N SER A 93 12.76 20.75 16.95
CA SER A 93 12.83 20.99 18.39
C SER A 93 12.07 19.96 19.23
N LEU A 94 11.40 18.98 18.61
CA LEU A 94 10.61 17.99 19.34
C LEU A 94 11.48 16.84 19.87
N GLU A 95 11.52 16.66 21.19
CA GLU A 95 12.42 15.69 21.84
C GLU A 95 11.73 14.52 22.53
N ASN A 96 10.41 14.37 22.36
CA ASN A 96 9.63 13.36 23.08
C ASN A 96 9.47 12.04 22.28
N SER A 97 9.19 10.93 23.00
CA SER A 97 8.94 9.61 22.40
C SER A 97 7.75 9.58 21.44
N PHE A 98 6.77 10.49 21.63
CA PHE A 98 5.64 10.65 20.72
C PHE A 98 6.09 11.07 19.31
N THR A 99 7.11 11.93 19.21
CA THR A 99 7.68 12.38 17.94
C THR A 99 8.29 11.21 17.18
N LEU A 100 9.01 10.32 17.85
CA LEU A 100 9.53 9.10 17.22
C LEU A 100 8.39 8.25 16.66
N ALA A 101 7.35 8.00 17.47
CA ALA A 101 6.21 7.19 17.04
C ALA A 101 5.47 7.82 15.84
N ALA A 102 5.20 9.12 15.89
CA ALA A 102 4.54 9.84 14.80
C ALA A 102 5.35 9.79 13.50
N GLY A 103 6.66 10.02 13.57
CA GLY A 103 7.54 9.95 12.41
C GLY A 103 7.68 8.54 11.84
N CYS A 104 7.75 7.52 12.70
CA CYS A 104 7.72 6.12 12.28
C CYS A 104 6.39 5.78 11.58
N CYS A 105 5.24 6.15 12.14
CA CYS A 105 3.93 5.92 11.53
C CYS A 105 3.81 6.62 10.17
N LEU A 106 4.28 7.86 10.05
CA LEU A 106 4.31 8.58 8.78
C LEU A 106 5.18 7.86 7.75
N TYR A 107 6.38 7.44 8.14
CA TYR A 107 7.32 6.74 7.27
C TYR A 107 6.76 5.39 6.77
N LEU A 108 6.14 4.64 7.68
CA LEU A 108 5.50 3.37 7.34
C LEU A 108 4.28 3.58 6.43
N GLY A 109 3.44 4.58 6.72
CA GLY A 109 2.26 4.90 5.92
C GLY A 109 2.60 5.32 4.50
N THR A 110 3.64 6.14 4.30
CA THR A 110 4.12 6.49 2.95
C THR A 110 4.68 5.27 2.23
N GLY A 111 5.35 4.37 2.96
CA GLY A 111 5.78 3.06 2.48
C GLY A 111 4.66 2.19 1.94
N MET A 112 3.54 2.10 2.66
CA MET A 112 2.36 1.36 2.23
C MET A 112 1.84 1.87 0.89
N ILE A 113 1.71 3.20 0.75
CA ILE A 113 1.26 3.82 -0.51
C ILE A 113 2.27 3.56 -1.63
N GLY A 114 3.56 3.71 -1.34
CA GLY A 114 4.65 3.44 -2.29
C GLY A 114 4.73 1.99 -2.74
N GLY A 115 4.31 1.03 -1.93
CA GLY A 115 4.32 -0.41 -2.27
C GLY A 115 3.29 -0.81 -3.31
N ILE A 116 2.17 -0.07 -3.41
CA ILE A 116 1.09 -0.33 -4.37
C ILE A 116 1.59 -0.37 -5.83
N PRO A 117 2.20 0.69 -6.39
CA PRO A 117 2.64 0.69 -7.78
C PRO A 117 3.70 -0.38 -8.06
N PHE A 118 4.60 -0.64 -7.12
CA PHE A 118 5.61 -1.70 -7.27
C PHE A 118 4.95 -3.06 -7.45
N HIS A 119 4.07 -3.43 -6.51
CA HIS A 119 3.44 -4.74 -6.55
C HIS A 119 2.51 -4.88 -7.77
N LEU A 120 1.75 -3.83 -8.12
CA LEU A 120 0.91 -3.83 -9.31
C LEU A 120 1.74 -4.03 -10.59
N ILE A 121 2.86 -3.31 -10.75
CA ILE A 121 3.67 -3.40 -11.95
C ILE A 121 4.36 -4.77 -12.04
N LEU A 122 4.98 -5.23 -10.95
CA LEU A 122 5.69 -6.50 -10.92
C LEU A 122 4.75 -7.70 -11.14
N SER A 123 3.60 -7.72 -10.46
CA SER A 123 2.64 -8.81 -10.60
C SER A 123 1.90 -8.80 -11.94
N ARG A 124 1.56 -7.62 -12.48
CA ARG A 124 0.78 -7.50 -13.72
C ARG A 124 1.59 -7.71 -14.99
N TYR A 125 2.83 -7.18 -15.04
CA TYR A 125 3.62 -7.11 -16.28
C TYR A 125 4.87 -8.00 -16.24
N PHE A 126 5.42 -8.28 -15.05
CA PHE A 126 6.71 -8.97 -14.91
C PHE A 126 6.62 -10.28 -14.12
N SER A 127 5.43 -10.87 -13.97
CA SER A 127 5.22 -12.10 -13.20
C SER A 127 5.95 -13.32 -13.76
N ARG A 128 6.15 -13.36 -15.09
CA ARG A 128 6.84 -14.43 -15.81
C ARG A 128 8.28 -14.07 -16.20
N SER A 129 8.75 -12.88 -15.84
CA SER A 129 10.10 -12.42 -16.19
C SER A 129 11.16 -13.04 -15.27
N SER A 130 12.41 -13.11 -15.75
CA SER A 130 13.53 -13.56 -14.93
C SER A 130 13.78 -12.62 -13.74
N PHE A 131 14.46 -13.13 -12.71
CA PHE A 131 14.81 -12.33 -11.53
C PHE A 131 15.60 -11.07 -11.90
N GLY A 132 16.56 -11.16 -12.83
CA GLY A 132 17.37 -10.02 -13.26
C GLY A 132 16.55 -8.89 -13.88
N VAL A 133 15.56 -9.22 -14.72
CA VAL A 133 14.65 -8.22 -15.30
C VAL A 133 13.79 -7.58 -14.20
N ARG A 134 13.25 -8.37 -13.28
CA ARG A 134 12.45 -7.86 -12.15
C ARG A 134 13.28 -6.97 -11.22
N PHE A 135 14.55 -7.32 -10.99
CA PHE A 135 15.49 -6.51 -10.23
C PHE A 135 15.78 -5.16 -10.89
N LEU A 136 16.00 -5.15 -12.20
CA LEU A 136 16.16 -3.91 -12.96
C LEU A 136 14.90 -3.04 -12.86
N VAL A 137 13.72 -3.62 -13.06
CA VAL A 137 12.44 -2.91 -12.95
C VAL A 137 12.24 -2.34 -11.55
N ALA A 138 12.46 -3.13 -10.50
CA ALA A 138 12.33 -2.67 -9.12
C ALA A 138 13.31 -1.51 -8.81
N SER A 139 14.53 -1.57 -9.35
CA SER A 139 15.52 -0.50 -9.20
C SER A 139 15.07 0.77 -9.94
N VAL A 140 14.57 0.65 -11.16
CA VAL A 140 14.03 1.80 -11.93
C VAL A 140 12.83 2.42 -11.22
N LEU A 141 11.91 1.60 -10.70
CA LEU A 141 10.76 2.10 -9.92
C LEU A 141 11.20 2.79 -8.64
N ALA A 142 12.20 2.27 -7.93
CA ALA A 142 12.78 2.89 -6.75
C ALA A 142 13.39 4.26 -7.05
N ILE A 143 14.18 4.36 -8.11
CA ILE A 143 14.73 5.63 -8.58
C ILE A 143 13.60 6.58 -9.01
N GLY A 144 12.56 6.07 -9.68
CA GLY A 144 11.39 6.86 -10.06
C GLY A 144 10.65 7.45 -8.85
N VAL A 145 10.38 6.64 -7.81
CA VAL A 145 9.79 7.12 -6.57
C VAL A 145 10.70 8.12 -5.87
N TRP A 146 12.00 7.86 -5.82
CA TRP A 146 12.97 8.81 -5.28
C TRP A 146 12.92 10.15 -6.03
N LEU A 147 12.92 10.16 -7.37
CA LEU A 147 12.83 11.38 -8.16
C LEU A 147 11.56 12.17 -7.86
N ILE A 148 10.41 11.48 -7.82
CA ILE A 148 9.12 12.11 -7.53
C ILE A 148 9.10 12.67 -6.11
N ASN A 149 9.57 11.91 -5.11
CA ASN A 149 9.64 12.39 -3.73
C ASN A 149 10.61 13.56 -3.60
N PHE A 150 11.84 13.41 -4.09
CA PHE A 150 12.89 14.39 -3.86
C PHE A 150 12.62 15.71 -4.60
N TYR A 151 12.29 15.65 -5.89
CA TYR A 151 12.10 16.84 -6.72
C TYR A 151 10.66 17.34 -6.76
N GLY A 152 9.69 16.43 -6.79
CA GLY A 152 8.26 16.81 -6.81
C GLY A 152 7.76 17.23 -5.43
N VAL A 153 7.94 16.36 -4.43
CA VAL A 153 7.35 16.58 -3.10
C VAL A 153 8.24 17.48 -2.23
N LEU A 154 9.52 17.15 -2.09
CA LEU A 154 10.40 17.78 -1.10
C LEU A 154 11.01 19.10 -1.60
N TYR A 155 11.40 19.16 -2.88
CA TYR A 155 12.01 20.36 -3.44
C TYR A 155 10.99 21.43 -3.82
N TRP A 156 9.77 21.04 -4.22
CA TRP A 156 8.75 21.97 -4.72
C TRP A 156 7.54 22.07 -3.79
N LEU A 157 6.86 20.96 -3.48
CA LEU A 157 5.61 20.99 -2.73
C LEU A 157 5.78 21.40 -1.26
N GLN A 158 6.78 20.86 -0.56
CA GLN A 158 7.03 21.17 0.86
C GLN A 158 7.30 22.67 1.07
N PRO A 159 8.22 23.33 0.33
CA PRO A 159 8.42 24.76 0.44
C PRO A 159 7.17 25.58 0.15
N ALA A 160 6.37 25.16 -0.84
CA ALA A 160 5.16 25.86 -1.23
C ALA A 160 4.06 25.79 -0.16
N LEU A 161 3.95 24.67 0.56
CA LEU A 161 2.91 24.46 1.57
C LEU A 161 3.30 24.95 2.97
N ILE A 162 4.54 24.70 3.38
CA ILE A 162 4.97 24.79 4.78
C ILE A 162 6.28 25.60 4.94
N GLY A 163 6.94 25.94 3.82
CA GLY A 163 8.23 26.62 3.80
C GLY A 163 9.41 25.66 3.95
N GLY A 164 10.62 26.18 3.77
CA GLY A 164 11.89 25.48 3.99
C GLY A 164 12.17 24.29 3.06
N ARG A 165 13.44 23.90 2.96
CA ARG A 165 13.90 22.70 2.21
C ARG A 165 14.72 21.77 3.09
N TRP A 166 14.29 21.64 4.34
CA TRP A 166 15.07 20.99 5.39
C TRP A 166 15.49 19.55 5.07
N ILE A 167 14.63 18.77 4.40
CA ILE A 167 14.92 17.37 4.05
C ILE A 167 16.01 17.32 2.97
N VAL A 168 15.86 18.12 1.91
CA VAL A 168 16.82 18.21 0.79
C VAL A 168 18.18 18.73 1.27
N GLU A 169 18.19 19.67 2.20
CA GLU A 169 19.42 20.30 2.70
C GLU A 169 20.16 19.44 3.73
N ARG A 170 19.46 18.59 4.49
CA ARG A 170 20.07 17.80 5.58
C ARG A 170 20.34 16.34 5.23
N ILE A 171 19.59 15.74 4.31
CA ILE A 171 19.79 14.34 3.93
C ILE A 171 20.70 14.28 2.68
N PRO A 172 21.87 13.63 2.77
CA PRO A 172 22.71 13.44 1.60
C PRO A 172 21.96 12.70 0.50
N VAL A 173 22.05 13.20 -0.74
CA VAL A 173 21.34 12.65 -1.90
C VAL A 173 21.59 11.15 -2.05
N LEU A 174 22.83 10.70 -1.87
CA LEU A 174 23.19 9.30 -1.97
C LEU A 174 22.44 8.43 -0.94
N VAL A 175 22.29 8.90 0.29
CA VAL A 175 21.54 8.19 1.36
C VAL A 175 20.07 8.10 1.00
N ALA A 176 19.50 9.18 0.45
CA ALA A 176 18.12 9.17 -0.03
C ALA A 176 17.92 8.16 -1.17
N VAL A 177 18.82 8.13 -2.16
CA VAL A 177 18.77 7.16 -3.28
C VAL A 177 18.87 5.73 -2.75
N LEU A 178 19.87 5.43 -1.91
CA LEU A 178 20.06 4.10 -1.35
C LEU A 178 18.86 3.62 -0.53
N THR A 179 18.25 4.53 0.24
CA THR A 179 17.03 4.23 1.00
C THR A 179 15.89 3.75 0.08
N HIS A 180 15.69 4.43 -1.05
CA HIS A 180 14.64 4.04 -2.00
C HIS A 180 14.99 2.75 -2.75
N LEU A 181 16.27 2.51 -3.05
CA LEU A 181 16.72 1.24 -3.63
C LEU A 181 16.48 0.08 -2.67
N VAL A 182 16.83 0.22 -1.39
CA VAL A 182 16.54 -0.78 -0.35
C VAL A 182 15.04 -1.05 -0.28
N PHE A 183 14.21 -0.01 -0.29
CA PHE A 183 12.75 -0.16 -0.35
C PHE A 183 12.31 -1.04 -1.53
N GLY A 184 12.75 -0.70 -2.75
CA GLY A 184 12.36 -1.42 -3.96
C GLY A 184 12.89 -2.85 -4.01
N TRP A 185 14.11 -3.09 -3.52
CA TRP A 185 14.71 -4.42 -3.47
C TRP A 185 14.04 -5.29 -2.41
N THR A 186 13.69 -4.75 -1.25
CA THR A 186 12.88 -5.47 -0.25
C THR A 186 11.57 -5.90 -0.88
N LEU A 187 10.85 -4.99 -1.55
CA LEU A 187 9.59 -5.31 -2.24
C LEU A 187 9.75 -6.43 -3.26
N LEU A 188 10.81 -6.41 -4.06
CA LEU A 188 11.11 -7.49 -5.01
C LEU A 188 11.27 -8.84 -4.30
N LEU A 189 11.99 -8.89 -3.18
CA LEU A 189 12.24 -10.11 -2.42
C LEU A 189 10.96 -10.67 -1.79
N VAL A 190 10.08 -9.79 -1.30
CA VAL A 190 8.83 -10.18 -0.64
C VAL A 190 7.63 -10.27 -1.59
N ASP A 191 7.75 -9.87 -2.86
CA ASP A 191 6.66 -9.82 -3.85
C ASP A 191 5.92 -11.16 -4.00
N GLN A 192 6.65 -12.27 -3.84
CA GLN A 192 6.08 -13.62 -3.90
C GLN A 192 5.01 -13.88 -2.83
N TRP A 193 5.06 -13.19 -1.68
CA TRP A 193 4.07 -13.33 -0.61
C TRP A 193 2.72 -12.66 -0.95
N GLY A 194 2.71 -11.72 -1.89
CA GLY A 194 1.50 -11.04 -2.37
C GLY A 194 0.88 -11.66 -3.61
N ARG A 195 1.26 -12.88 -3.99
CA ARG A 195 0.73 -13.52 -5.20
C ARG A 195 -0.66 -14.09 -4.96
N TYR A 196 -1.61 -13.62 -5.76
CA TYR A 196 -2.95 -14.18 -5.82
C TYR A 196 -2.91 -15.54 -6.52
N ILE A 197 -3.42 -16.59 -5.85
CA ILE A 197 -3.63 -17.91 -6.44
C ILE A 197 -5.15 -18.13 -6.51
N PRO A 198 -5.76 -18.17 -7.71
CA PRO A 198 -7.18 -18.49 -7.84
C PRO A 198 -7.45 -19.94 -7.41
N PRO A 199 -8.64 -20.27 -6.88
CA PRO A 199 -8.98 -21.64 -6.52
C PRO A 199 -8.88 -22.60 -7.72
N ALA A 200 -8.48 -23.85 -7.47
CA ALA A 200 -8.19 -24.87 -8.50
C ALA A 200 -9.39 -25.13 -9.43
N GLU A 201 -10.61 -25.05 -8.92
CA GLU A 201 -11.86 -25.23 -9.67
C GLU A 201 -12.01 -24.24 -10.85
N TYR A 202 -11.33 -23.09 -10.79
CA TYR A 202 -11.36 -22.07 -11.84
C TYR A 202 -10.13 -22.05 -12.75
N ALA A 203 -9.10 -22.86 -12.43
CA ALA A 203 -7.87 -22.94 -13.24
C ALA A 203 -8.07 -23.74 -14.55
N GLU A 204 -9.02 -24.68 -14.57
CA GLU A 204 -9.26 -25.56 -15.73
C GLU A 204 -10.09 -24.91 -16.85
N GLU A 205 -10.95 -23.93 -16.55
CA GLU A 205 -11.80 -23.28 -17.55
C GLU A 205 -11.05 -22.23 -18.42
N GLY A 206 -9.87 -21.77 -18.01
CA GLY A 206 -9.06 -20.76 -18.71
C GLY A 206 -7.98 -21.30 -19.65
N GLY A 207 -7.91 -22.63 -19.82
CA GLY A 207 -6.89 -23.34 -20.60
C GLY A 207 -7.32 -23.74 -22.02
N ARG A 208 -8.17 -22.94 -22.69
CA ARG A 208 -8.49 -23.09 -24.12
C ARG A 208 -8.19 -21.81 -24.88
#